data_AF-A0A9W6DTV7-F1
#
_entry.id   AF-A0A9W6DTV7-F1
#
_cell.length_a   1.000
_cell.length_b   1.000
_cell.length_c   1.000
_cell.angle_alpha   90.00
_cell.angle_beta   90.00
_cell.angle_gamma   90.00
#
_symmetry.space_group_name_H-M   'P 1'
#
loop_
_entity.id
_entity.type
_entity.pdbx_description
1 polymer ?
#
loop_
_entity_poly.entity_id
_entity_poly.type
_entity_poly.pdbx_seq_one_letter_code
_entity_poly.pdbx_strand_id
1 'polypeptide(L)' 'MSTQNSNAQNLSFVLEGIHRVKFEDRPVPDIKDPHDVLVNVKFTGICGSDVRITETYKTIEGLPS' A
#
# COMPACT_ATOMS: atom_id res chain seq x y z
N MET A 1 15.50 18.30 14.28
CA MET A 1 16.03 17.00 13.80
C MET A 1 15.17 15.92 14.43
N SER A 2 14.25 15.35 13.65
CA SER A 2 13.31 14.32 14.10
C SER A 2 14.07 13.00 14.16
N THR A 3 14.23 12.45 15.36
CA THR A 3 14.85 11.15 15.58
C THR A 3 13.87 10.07 15.10
N GLN A 4 14.09 9.53 13.91
CA GLN A 4 13.28 8.42 13.39
C GLN A 4 13.66 7.13 14.12
N ASN A 5 12.71 6.61 14.89
CA ASN A 5 12.83 5.32 15.58
C ASN A 5 12.84 4.22 14.52
N SER A 6 13.95 3.50 14.37
CA SER A 6 14.25 2.52 13.32
C SER A 6 13.45 1.21 13.42
N ASN A 7 12.29 1.23 14.07
CA ASN A 7 11.41 0.09 14.33
C ASN A 7 9.91 0.47 14.19
N ALA A 8 9.60 1.52 13.42
CA ALA A 8 8.23 1.97 13.25
C ALA A 8 7.42 0.95 12.43
N GLN A 9 6.57 0.18 13.11
CA GLN A 9 5.61 -0.75 12.53
C GLN A 9 4.50 0.00 11.78
N ASN A 10 4.59 0.09 10.45
CA ASN A 10 3.51 0.58 9.60
C ASN A 10 2.89 -0.60 8.84
N LEU A 11 2.07 -1.37 9.55
CA LEU A 11 1.42 -2.56 8.99
C LEU A 11 0.58 -2.17 7.78
N SER A 12 0.99 -2.66 6.61
CA SER A 12 0.47 -2.30 5.32
C SER A 12 -0.16 -3.51 4.64
N PHE A 13 -1.34 -3.31 4.05
CA PHE A 13 -1.96 -4.29 3.16
C PHE A 13 -1.38 -4.14 1.76
N VAL A 14 -0.59 -5.11 1.32
CA VAL A 14 0.20 -5.04 0.09
C VAL A 14 -0.25 -6.11 -0.88
N LEU A 15 -0.47 -5.70 -2.13
CA LEU A 15 -0.66 -6.62 -3.24
C LEU A 15 0.71 -7.11 -3.72
N GLU A 16 0.99 -8.40 -3.55
CA GLU A 16 2.24 -9.03 -4.01
C GLU A 16 2.13 -9.58 -5.43
N GLY A 17 0.91 -9.88 -5.89
CA GLY A 17 0.65 -10.43 -7.21
C GLY A 17 -0.82 -10.72 -7.44
N ILE A 18 -1.15 -11.27 -8.61
CA ILE A 18 -2.52 -11.64 -8.98
C ILE A 18 -3.10 -12.58 -7.90
N HIS A 19 -4.24 -12.18 -7.30
CA HIS A 19 -4.90 -12.88 -6.20
C HIS A 19 -4.04 -13.13 -4.95
N ARG A 20 -2.93 -12.41 -4.77
CA ARG A 20 -2.01 -12.58 -3.64
C ARG A 20 -1.80 -11.26 -2.92
N VAL A 21 -2.37 -11.17 -1.72
CA VAL A 21 -2.22 -10.04 -0.80
C VAL A 21 -1.58 -10.51 0.50
N LYS A 22 -0.87 -9.61 1.17
CA LYS A 22 -0.32 -9.87 2.50
C LYS A 22 -0.33 -8.62 3.35
N PHE A 23 -0.22 -8.82 4.66
CA PHE A 23 0.13 -7.75 5.59
C PHE A 23 1.64 -7.80 5.83
N GLU A 24 2.32 -6.68 5.63
CA GLU A 24 3.74 -6.53 5.95
C GLU A 24 4.00 -5.19 6.62
N ASP A 25 4.96 -5.15 7.53
CA ASP A 25 5.44 -3.89 8.07
C ASP A 25 6.25 -3.12 7.02
N ARG A 26 5.97 -1.83 6.91
CA ARG A 26 6.73 -0.90 6.08
C ARG A 26 7.29 0.24 6.92
N PRO A 27 8.33 0.96 6.44
CA PRO A 27 8.75 2.18 7.12
C PRO A 27 7.63 3.24 7.06
N VAL A 28 7.52 4.03 8.12
CA VAL A 28 6.71 5.25 8.09
C VAL A 28 7.38 6.25 7.13
N PRO A 29 6.65 6.85 6.18
CA PRO A 29 7.23 7.81 5.24
C PRO A 29 7.72 9.10 5.91
N ASP A 30 8.81 9.65 5.37
CA ASP A 30 9.27 11.00 5.72
C ASP A 30 8.56 12.06 4.85
N ILE A 31 8.25 13.20 5.46
CA ILE A 31 7.73 14.40 4.79
C ILE A 31 8.88 15.05 4.01
N LYS A 32 8.73 15.20 2.69
CA LYS A 32 9.78 15.72 1.80
C LYS A 32 9.44 17.10 1.25
N ASP A 33 8.15 17.38 1.05
CA ASP A 33 7.64 18.66 0.57
C ASP A 33 6.90 19.41 1.70
N PRO A 34 6.94 20.75 1.74
CA PRO A 34 6.17 21.54 2.70
C PRO A 34 4.65 21.32 2.67
N HIS A 35 4.12 20.81 1.56
CA HIS A 35 2.70 20.52 1.38
C HIS A 35 2.32 19.06 1.67
N ASP A 36 3.29 18.20 2.02
CA ASP A 36 3.02 16.83 2.43
C ASP A 36 2.38 16.77 3.82
N VAL A 37 1.49 15.80 4.02
CA VAL A 37 0.90 15.49 5.32
C VAL A 37 1.00 14.00 5.62
N LEU A 38 1.29 13.67 6.88
CA LEU A 38 1.30 12.29 7.36
C LEU A 38 -0.02 11.96 8.05
N VAL A 39 -0.72 10.94 7.57
CA VAL A 39 -2.03 10.54 8.09
C VAL A 39 -1.94 9.20 8.83
N ASN A 40 -2.47 9.15 10.06
CA ASN A 40 -2.61 7.91 10.83
C ASN A 40 -3.96 7.26 10.54
N VAL A 41 -3.98 6.32 9.59
CA VAL A 41 -5.19 5.61 9.17
C VAL A 41 -5.71 4.74 10.32
N LYS A 42 -6.93 5.02 10.79
CA LYS A 42 -7.60 4.21 11.83
C LYS A 42 -8.52 3.14 11.27
N PHE A 43 -9.21 3.48 10.18
CA PHE A 43 -10.16 2.60 9.50
C PHE A 43 -10.11 2.92 8.00
N THR A 44 -10.27 1.89 7.17
CA THR A 44 -10.39 2.04 5.73
C THR A 44 -11.40 1.03 5.19
N GLY A 45 -12.13 1.41 4.14
CA GLY A 45 -12.96 0.51 3.36
C GLY A 45 -12.20 0.03 2.13
N ILE A 46 -12.55 -1.15 1.62
CA ILE A 46 -12.04 -1.65 0.34
C ILE A 46 -13.03 -1.27 -0.76
N CYS A 47 -12.53 -0.69 -1.84
CA CYS A 47 -13.31 -0.36 -3.03
C CYS A 47 -13.08 -1.40 -4.14
N GLY A 48 -14.02 -1.51 -5.08
CA GLY A 48 -13.87 -2.41 -6.24
C GLY A 48 -12.64 -2.11 -7.10
N SER A 49 -12.11 -0.88 -7.07
CA SER A 49 -10.85 -0.52 -7.75
C SER A 49 -9.63 -1.23 -7.17
N ASP A 50 -9.60 -1.44 -5.84
CA ASP A 50 -8.47 -2.07 -5.15
C ASP A 50 -8.37 -3.55 -5.54
N VAL A 51 -9.52 -4.18 -5.74
CA VAL A 51 -9.64 -5.57 -6.22
C VAL A 51 -9.40 -5.65 -7.73
N ARG A 52 -9.94 -4.71 -8.52
CA ARG A 52 -9.83 -4.77 -9.99
C ARG A 52 -8.40 -4.57 -10.49
N ILE A 53 -7.49 -4.09 -9.64
CA ILE A 53 -6.08 -4.00 -9.97
C ILE A 53 -5.47 -5.39 -10.23
N THR A 54 -5.93 -6.46 -9.56
CA THR A 54 -5.47 -7.84 -9.86
C THR A 54 -5.95 -8.34 -11.20
N GLU A 55 -7.17 -7.98 -11.59
CA GLU A 55 -7.76 -8.40 -12.87
C GLU A 55 -7.18 -7.60 -14.04
N THR A 56 -6.84 -6.33 -13.82
CA THR A 56 -6.23 -5.48 -14.85
C THR A 56 -4.88 -6.05 -15.28
N TYR A 57 -4.07 -6.58 -14.35
CA TYR A 57 -2.81 -7.26 -14.65
C TYR A 57 -2.96 -8.45 -15.63
N LYS A 58 -4.06 -9.23 -15.57
CA LYS A 58 -4.35 -10.29 -16.57
C LYS A 58 -4.47 -9.73 -17.99
N THR A 59 -5.14 -8.58 -18.14
CA THR A 59 -5.38 -7.94 -19.45
C THR A 59 -4.12 -7.35 -20.06
N ILE A 60 -3.23 -6.75 -19.25
CA ILE A 60 -1.96 -6.16 -19.72
C ILE A 60 -0.90 -7.22 -20.04
N GLU A 61 -0.90 -8.37 -19.36
CA GLU A 61 0.01 -9.50 -19.62
C GLU A 61 -0.51 -10.47 -20.70
N GLY A 62 -1.67 -10.21 -21.31
CA GLY A 62 -2.22 -11.04 -22.39
C GLY A 62 -2.64 -12.45 -21.96
N LEU A 63 -2.89 -12.67 -20.67
CA LEU A 63 -3.32 -13.97 -20.14
C LEU A 63 -4.84 -14.13 -20.33
N PRO A 64 -5.32 -15.23 -20.93
CA PRO A 64 -6.74 -15.42 -21.20
C PRO A 64 -7.53 -15.49 -19.90
N SER A 65 -8.71 -14.88 -19.93
CA SER A 65 -9.67 -14.76 -18.81
C SER A 65 -10.01 -16.11 -18.21
#